data_AF-A0A851Y162-F1
#
_entry.id   AF-A0A851Y162-F1
#
_cell.length_a   1.000
_cell.length_b   1.000
_cell.length_c   1.000
_cell.angle_alpha   90.00
_cell.angle_beta   90.00
_cell.angle_gamma   90.00
#
_symmetry.space_group_name_H-M   'P 1'
#
loop_
_entity.id
_entity.type
_entity.pdbx_description
1 polymer ?
#
loop_
_entity_poly.entity_id
_entity_poly.type
_entity_poly.pdbx_seq_one_letter_code
_entity_poly.pdbx_strand_id
1 'polypeptide(L)'
;LLSMSCIFQMDTTQESYLDLFPLDAIVYLTPDSENVLEDIDPNKVYILGGLVDESIHKKLTLQRAREQSLQTARLPIREYMVKAVNTKNYHSETLAINQ
;
A
#
# COMPACT_ATOMS: atom_id res chain seq x y z
N LEU A 1 33.81 -8.94 13.27
CA LEU A 1 32.39 -8.95 13.67
C LEU A 1 31.62 -8.32 12.53
N LEU A 2 30.98 -9.16 11.74
CA LEU A 2 30.43 -8.83 10.42
C LEU A 2 29.32 -7.77 10.55
N SER A 3 29.55 -6.64 9.89
CA SER A 3 28.49 -5.72 9.46
C SER A 3 27.62 -6.49 8.46
N MET A 4 26.56 -7.14 8.95
CA MET A 4 25.46 -7.60 8.09
C MET A 4 24.71 -6.36 7.62
N SER A 5 25.25 -5.74 6.57
CA SER A 5 24.49 -4.84 5.72
C SER A 5 23.32 -5.66 5.18
N CYS A 6 22.08 -5.34 5.57
CA CYS A 6 20.90 -5.92 4.96
C CYS A 6 20.94 -5.57 3.47
N ILE A 7 21.30 -6.55 2.64
CA ILE A 7 21.23 -6.40 1.19
C ILE A 7 19.73 -6.50 0.90
N PHE A 8 19.09 -5.37 0.59
CA PHE A 8 17.73 -5.40 0.04
C PHE A 8 17.81 -6.11 -1.30
N GLN A 9 17.45 -7.40 -1.31
CA GLN A 9 17.29 -8.16 -2.55
C GLN A 9 15.90 -7.82 -3.10
N MET A 10 15.88 -7.22 -4.29
CA MET A 10 14.65 -6.85 -4.98
C MET A 10 14.62 -7.56 -6.32
N ASP A 11 13.59 -8.37 -6.52
CA ASP A 11 13.32 -9.00 -7.80
C ASP A 11 12.49 -8.05 -8.67
N THR A 12 12.78 -8.04 -9.97
CA THR A 12 12.01 -7.25 -10.96
C THR A 12 11.54 -8.19 -12.05
N THR A 13 10.30 -8.00 -12.48
CA THR A 13 9.67 -8.79 -13.54
C THR A 13 8.75 -7.91 -14.36
N GLN A 14 8.50 -8.32 -15.61
CA GLN A 14 7.51 -7.70 -16.49
C GLN A 14 6.12 -8.37 -16.34
N GLU A 15 6.04 -9.50 -15.64
CA GLU A 15 4.79 -10.23 -15.41
C GLU A 15 3.86 -9.46 -14.49
N SER A 16 2.55 -9.59 -14.72
CA SER A 16 1.55 -9.02 -13.81
C SER A 16 1.57 -9.76 -12.49
N TYR A 17 1.36 -9.05 -11.37
CA TYR A 17 1.13 -9.69 -10.07
C TYR A 17 -0.10 -10.63 -10.08
N LEU A 18 -1.03 -10.44 -11.01
CA LEU A 18 -2.18 -11.34 -11.21
C LEU A 18 -1.80 -12.70 -11.79
N ASP A 19 -0.68 -12.77 -12.52
CA ASP A 19 -0.18 -14.01 -13.12
C ASP A 19 0.77 -14.74 -12.15
N LEU A 20 1.40 -13.99 -11.24
CA LEU A 20 2.40 -14.50 -10.29
C LEU A 20 1.80 -15.08 -9.02
N PHE A 21 0.64 -14.58 -8.57
CA PHE A 21 0.07 -14.93 -7.27
C PHE A 21 -1.42 -15.29 -7.38
N PRO A 22 -1.92 -16.20 -6.51
CA PRO A 22 -3.34 -16.49 -6.42
C PRO A 22 -4.17 -15.25 -6.06
N LEU A 23 -5.30 -15.05 -6.74
CA LEU A 23 -6.14 -13.86 -6.57
C LEU A 23 -6.58 -13.62 -5.13
N ASP A 24 -6.89 -14.70 -4.40
CA ASP A 24 -7.34 -14.68 -3.01
C ASP A 24 -6.20 -14.42 -2.02
N ALA A 25 -4.93 -14.53 -2.44
CA ALA A 25 -3.78 -14.15 -1.64
C ALA A 25 -3.44 -12.65 -1.76
N ILE A 26 -3.99 -11.95 -2.75
CA ILE A 26 -3.61 -10.57 -3.08
C ILE A 26 -4.47 -9.56 -2.31
N VAL A 27 -3.81 -8.59 -1.67
CA VAL A 27 -4.42 -7.42 -1.04
C VAL A 27 -3.83 -6.16 -1.65
N TYR A 28 -4.65 -5.37 -2.34
CA TYR A 28 -4.23 -4.10 -2.91
C TYR A 28 -4.33 -2.98 -1.87
N LEU A 29 -3.20 -2.34 -1.55
CA LEU A 29 -3.15 -1.24 -0.60
C LEU A 29 -3.52 0.08 -1.27
N THR A 30 -4.54 0.74 -0.76
CA THR A 30 -5.01 2.04 -1.26
C THR A 30 -5.60 2.88 -0.14
N PRO A 31 -5.28 4.19 -0.05
CA PRO A 31 -5.80 5.07 1.00
C PRO A 31 -7.33 5.23 0.96
N ASP A 32 -7.95 4.93 -0.19
CA ASP A 32 -9.39 5.04 -0.40
C ASP A 32 -10.18 3.80 0.06
N SER A 33 -9.51 2.72 0.51
CA SER A 33 -10.22 1.53 0.98
C SER A 33 -11.00 1.80 2.27
N GLU A 34 -12.15 1.15 2.40
CA GLU A 34 -12.96 1.16 3.62
C GLU A 34 -12.39 0.20 4.68
N ASN A 35 -11.65 -0.82 4.27
CA ASN A 35 -11.06 -1.82 5.17
C ASN A 35 -9.74 -1.31 5.74
N VAL A 36 -9.56 -1.42 7.05
CA VAL A 36 -8.31 -1.07 7.73
C VAL A 36 -7.41 -2.30 7.80
N LEU A 37 -6.12 -2.13 7.47
CA LEU A 37 -5.12 -3.16 7.68
C LEU A 37 -4.65 -3.11 9.14
N GLU A 38 -5.27 -3.92 10.00
CA GLU A 38 -4.94 -3.99 11.43
C GLU A 38 -3.70 -4.86 11.68
N ASP A 39 -3.60 -5.99 10.97
CA ASP A 39 -2.52 -6.96 11.10
C ASP A 39 -1.97 -7.38 9.72
N ILE A 40 -0.71 -7.84 9.70
CA ILE A 40 -0.06 -8.40 8.51
C ILE A 40 -0.14 -9.92 8.55
N ASP A 41 -0.79 -10.51 7.54
CA ASP A 41 -0.80 -11.96 7.33
C ASP A 41 0.40 -12.35 6.46
N PRO A 42 1.35 -13.17 6.96
CA PRO A 42 2.52 -13.58 6.20
C PRO A 42 2.21 -14.43 4.97
N ASN A 43 0.97 -14.92 4.82
CA ASN A 43 0.53 -15.70 3.66
C ASN A 43 -0.12 -14.83 2.56
N LYS A 44 -0.23 -13.51 2.79
CA LYS A 44 -0.80 -12.55 1.83
C LYS A 44 0.27 -11.82 1.05
N VAL A 45 -0.11 -11.38 -0.15
CA VAL A 45 0.71 -10.55 -1.03
C VAL A 45 0.12 -9.14 -1.04
N TYR A 46 0.85 -8.18 -0.49
CA TYR A 46 0.42 -6.79 -0.40
C TYR A 46 0.97 -5.97 -1.56
N ILE A 47 0.09 -5.37 -2.36
CA ILE A 47 0.46 -4.58 -3.54
C ILE A 47 0.46 -3.09 -3.18
N LEU A 48 1.61 -2.45 -3.39
CA LEU A 48 1.77 -1.00 -3.33
C LEU A 48 1.74 -0.42 -4.75
N GLY A 49 0.92 0.60 -4.98
CA GLY A 49 0.82 1.26 -6.28
C GLY A 49 2.04 2.13 -6.57
N GLY A 50 2.83 1.76 -7.59
CA GLY A 50 3.97 2.52 -8.14
C GLY A 50 3.59 3.74 -8.97
N LEU A 51 2.66 4.59 -8.52
CA LEU A 51 2.18 5.72 -9.32
C LEU A 51 3.15 6.92 -9.23
N VAL A 52 3.66 7.35 -10.38
CA VAL A 52 4.56 8.50 -10.52
C VAL A 52 3.79 9.65 -11.17
N ASP A 53 2.87 10.24 -10.43
CA ASP A 53 2.25 11.51 -10.82
C ASP A 53 1.80 12.25 -9.55
N GLU A 54 2.04 13.57 -9.47
CA GLU A 54 1.75 14.41 -8.28
C GLU A 54 0.24 14.63 -8.05
N SER A 55 -0.61 14.13 -8.95
CA SER A 55 -2.06 14.24 -8.86
C SER A 55 -2.67 13.00 -8.20
N ILE A 56 -3.09 13.16 -6.94
CA ILE A 56 -3.87 12.15 -6.22
C ILE A 56 -5.23 12.02 -6.91
N HIS A 57 -5.35 11.05 -7.81
CA HIS A 57 -6.61 10.64 -8.40
C HIS A 57 -7.36 9.74 -7.42
N LYS A 58 -8.13 10.37 -6.54
CA LYS A 58 -8.97 9.64 -5.57
C LYS A 58 -9.74 8.53 -6.25
N LYS A 59 -9.75 7.35 -5.62
CA LYS A 59 -10.42 6.12 -6.04
C LYS A 59 -9.86 5.42 -7.27
N LEU A 60 -8.86 5.93 -7.97
CA LEU A 60 -8.34 5.28 -9.19
C LEU A 60 -7.81 3.87 -8.91
N THR A 61 -6.94 3.74 -7.91
CA THR A 61 -6.36 2.44 -7.53
C THR A 61 -7.41 1.51 -6.92
N LEU A 62 -8.34 2.07 -6.14
CA LEU A 62 -9.47 1.31 -5.58
C LEU A 62 -10.37 0.75 -6.68
N GLN A 63 -10.69 1.54 -7.70
CA GLN A 63 -11.50 1.10 -8.85
C GLN A 63 -10.80 -0.02 -9.61
N ARG A 64 -9.52 0.14 -9.94
CA ARG A 64 -8.73 -0.90 -10.61
C ARG A 64 -8.70 -2.21 -9.83
N ALA A 65 -8.48 -2.15 -8.52
CA ALA A 65 -8.49 -3.34 -7.67
C ALA A 65 -9.87 -4.02 -7.64
N ARG A 66 -10.96 -3.24 -7.59
CA ARG A 66 -12.33 -3.76 -7.63
C ARG A 66 -12.69 -4.40 -8.98
N GLU A 67 -12.27 -3.80 -10.09
CA GLU A 67 -12.46 -4.38 -11.44
C GLU A 67 -11.76 -5.74 -11.57
N GLN A 68 -10.65 -5.92 -10.87
CA GLN A 68 -9.90 -7.18 -10.79
C GLN A 68 -10.38 -8.11 -9.67
N SER A 69 -11.47 -7.76 -8.95
CA SER A 69 -12.02 -8.52 -7.82
C SER A 69 -11.02 -8.79 -6.69
N LEU A 70 -10.08 -7.87 -6.47
CA LEU A 70 -9.07 -7.98 -5.42
C LEU A 70 -9.60 -7.52 -4.06
N GLN A 71 -9.06 -8.12 -3.01
CA GLN A 71 -9.19 -7.58 -1.66
C GLN A 71 -8.46 -6.22 -1.60
N THR A 72 -9.00 -5.27 -0.84
CA THR A 72 -8.36 -3.97 -0.64
C THR A 72 -8.29 -3.62 0.83
N ALA A 73 -7.25 -2.89 1.23
CA ALA A 73 -7.13 -2.33 2.57
C ALA A 73 -6.37 -1.00 2.52
N ARG A 74 -6.56 -0.15 3.54
CA ARG A 74 -5.76 1.05 3.79
C ARG A 74 -4.91 0.86 5.04
N LEU A 75 -3.79 1.55 5.09
CA LEU A 75 -2.98 1.60 6.32
C LEU A 75 -3.77 2.29 7.45
N PRO A 76 -3.53 1.92 8.72
CA PRO A 76 -4.23 2.47 9.89
C PRO A 76 -3.71 3.86 10.30
N ILE A 77 -3.38 4.71 9.31
CA ILE A 77 -2.81 6.04 9.54
C ILE A 77 -3.81 6.91 10.29
N ARG A 78 -5.09 6.88 9.89
CA ARG A 78 -6.15 7.70 10.50
C ARG A 78 -6.35 7.40 11.99
N GLU A 79 -6.18 6.14 12.36
CA GLU A 79 -6.39 5.62 13.70
C GLU A 79 -5.26 6.01 14.65
N TYR A 80 -4.01 5.94 14.15
CA TYR A 80 -2.83 6.15 14.99
C TYR A 80 -2.22 7.56 14.86
N MET A 81 -2.64 8.38 13.90
CA MET A 81 -2.19 9.78 13.82
C MET A 81 -2.74 10.61 14.98
N VAL A 82 -1.83 11.06 15.85
CA VAL A 82 -2.15 12.03 16.90
C VAL A 82 -2.28 13.42 16.27
N LYS A 83 -3.48 14.03 16.37
CA LYS A 83 -3.71 15.41 15.92
C LYS A 83 -2.97 16.38 16.85
N ALA A 84 -1.78 16.83 16.46
CA ALA A 84 -1.15 17.98 17.11
C ALA A 84 -1.99 19.24 16.81
N VAL A 85 -2.36 20.00 17.83
CA VAL A 85 -3.16 21.24 17.69
C VAL A 85 -2.27 22.38 17.19
N ASN A 86 -1.75 22.27 15.97
CA ASN A 86 -1.01 23.37 15.33
C ASN A 86 -1.63 23.64 13.95
N THR A 87 -1.79 24.93 13.63
CA THR A 87 -2.59 25.47 12.52
C THR A 87 -2.04 25.15 11.11
N LYS A 88 -1.02 24.31 11.00
CA LYS A 88 -0.38 23.88 9.75
C LYS A 88 -0.14 22.37 9.76
N ASN A 89 -1.21 21.60 9.81
CA ASN A 89 -1.14 20.16 9.71
C ASN A 89 -1.35 19.73 8.26
N TYR A 90 -0.26 19.45 7.53
CA TYR A 90 -0.35 18.66 6.31
C TYR A 90 -0.56 17.19 6.71
N HIS A 91 -1.82 16.77 6.74
CA HIS A 91 -2.21 15.39 7.02
C HIS A 91 -2.43 14.68 5.69
N SER A 92 -1.45 13.86 5.25
CA SER A 92 -1.63 13.03 4.06
C SER A 92 -1.84 11.58 4.45
N GLU A 93 -2.99 11.04 4.07
CA GLU A 93 -3.29 9.61 4.16
C GLU A 93 -2.73 8.84 2.96
N THR A 94 -2.24 9.57 1.95
CA THR A 94 -1.51 9.04 0.81
C THR A 94 -0.02 9.27 1.06
N LEU A 95 0.74 8.19 1.12
CA LEU A 95 2.17 8.21 1.39
C LEU A 95 2.96 7.91 0.12
N ALA A 96 4.16 8.47 0.02
CA ALA A 96 5.15 7.98 -0.94
C ALA A 96 5.60 6.58 -0.52
N ILE A 97 6.02 5.76 -1.49
CA ILE A 97 6.34 4.33 -1.28
C ILE A 97 7.44 4.12 -0.23
N ASN A 98 8.33 5.09 -0.07
CA ASN A 98 9.48 5.03 0.82
C ASN A 98 9.25 5.73 2.19
N GLN A 99 8.02 6.14 2.51
CA GLN A 99 7.68 6.79 3.78
C GLN A 99 7.35 5.80 4.89
#